data_AF-A0A2K5UU70-F1
#
_entry.id   AF-A0A2K5UU70-F1
#
_cell.length_a   1.000
_cell.length_b   1.000
_cell.length_c   1.000
_cell.angle_alpha   90.00
_cell.angle_beta   90.00
_cell.angle_gamma   90.00
#
_symmetry.space_group_name_H-M   'P 1'
#
loop_
_entity.id
_entity.type
_entity.pdbx_description
1 polymer ?
#
loop_
_entity_poly.entity_id
_entity_poly.type
_entity_poly.pdbx_seq_one_letter_code
_entity_poly.pdbx_strand_id
1 'polypeptide(L)'
;MAAKTSGVGAEAPGAREANGVWKYDLTPPIQTTGTLYERGFENIMKQQNKEQVSPPAPKKMATLPNQNQKQGRFRSLEEALKALDVAALQKELDKSQSMFSGNPSIWLKDLASYLNYKLQAPLSEPTLSQHTHDYLYSLVSRELSGIIRGLRGIIRGLLAKAAGSLELFFDHCLFTMLQVPDKTPGESLHGYRICIQAILQDKPKIATANLGKFLELLRSHQSRPAKCLTIMWALGQAGFANLTEGLKVRLGIMLPVLGIKSLSPFAITYLDRLLLMHPILTKGFGMIGPKDFFPLLDFAYMPNNSLTPSLQEQLCQLYPRLKVLAFRAKPDSTLHTYFPSFLSRATPSCPPEMKKDLLFPFLVTALATAEGKGLPEAPLGNSSLTST
;
A
#
# COMPACT_ATOMS: atom_id res chain seq x y z
N MET A 1 38.06 4.54 64.00
CA MET A 1 38.76 4.09 62.78
C MET A 1 37.74 3.58 61.78
N ALA A 2 37.89 4.00 60.53
CA ALA A 2 36.97 3.93 59.39
C ALA A 2 36.56 2.48 59.02
N ALA A 3 35.28 2.24 58.72
CA ALA A 3 34.67 2.16 57.37
C ALA A 3 34.92 0.83 56.63
N LYS A 4 33.84 0.05 56.46
CA LYS A 4 33.16 -0.32 55.19
C LYS A 4 33.98 -1.14 54.19
N THR A 5 33.48 -2.33 53.86
CA THR A 5 33.11 -2.69 52.48
C THR A 5 32.07 -3.80 52.47
N SER A 6 31.08 -3.58 51.62
CA SER A 6 29.89 -4.35 51.28
C SER A 6 30.19 -5.54 50.36
N GLY A 7 29.50 -6.66 50.59
CA GLY A 7 29.34 -7.75 49.63
C GLY A 7 28.11 -8.57 50.02
N VAL A 8 26.97 -8.27 49.41
CA VAL A 8 25.77 -9.13 49.46
C VAL A 8 25.26 -9.26 48.05
N GLY A 9 25.14 -10.51 47.61
CA GLY A 9 24.58 -10.89 46.34
C GLY A 9 23.05 -10.94 46.35
N ALA A 10 22.54 -10.97 45.11
CA ALA A 10 21.28 -11.57 44.68
C ALA A 10 19.97 -10.99 45.25
N GLU A 11 19.43 -10.00 44.53
CA GLU A 11 17.99 -9.93 44.22
C GLU A 11 17.81 -9.51 42.76
N ALA A 12 16.95 -10.22 42.04
CA ALA A 12 16.56 -9.92 40.67
C ALA A 12 15.68 -8.66 40.60
N PRO A 13 15.78 -7.83 39.54
CA PRO A 13 14.69 -6.93 39.20
C PRO A 13 14.19 -7.13 37.76
N GLY A 14 12.91 -7.51 37.68
CA GLY A 14 11.90 -6.64 37.09
C GLY A 14 12.01 -6.31 35.61
N ALA A 15 11.10 -6.91 34.85
CA ALA A 15 10.62 -6.36 33.59
C ALA A 15 10.39 -4.84 33.71
N ARG A 16 11.14 -4.05 32.93
CA ARG A 16 10.88 -2.63 32.73
C ARG A 16 10.65 -2.37 31.25
N GLU A 17 9.52 -1.73 31.03
CA GLU A 17 8.96 -1.24 29.78
C GLU A 17 9.98 -0.48 28.93
N ALA A 18 10.03 -0.80 27.65
CA ALA A 18 10.65 0.04 26.63
C ALA A 18 9.53 0.58 25.71
N ASN A 19 8.71 1.49 26.25
CA ASN A 19 7.88 2.37 25.44
C ASN A 19 8.79 3.43 24.78
N GLY A 20 9.44 3.04 23.69
CA GLY A 20 10.19 3.94 22.82
C GLY A 20 9.23 4.85 22.04
N VAL A 21 8.83 5.95 22.65
CA VAL A 21 8.13 7.06 21.98
C VAL A 21 9.12 7.71 21.01
N TRP A 22 8.92 7.51 19.71
CA TRP A 22 9.62 8.25 18.66
C TRP A 22 9.18 9.72 18.72
N LYS A 23 10.00 10.59 19.35
CA LYS A 23 9.89 12.04 19.19
C LYS A 23 10.48 12.40 17.82
N TYR A 24 9.61 12.59 16.84
CA TYR A 24 9.96 13.44 15.71
C TYR A 24 9.98 14.88 16.22
N ASP A 25 11.07 15.61 16.00
CA ASP A 25 11.11 17.07 16.18
C ASP A 25 10.17 17.70 15.15
N LEU A 26 8.88 17.74 15.51
CA LEU A 26 7.91 18.61 14.90
C LEU A 26 8.38 20.04 15.24
N THR A 27 8.79 20.79 14.22
CA THR A 27 8.83 22.25 14.27
C THR A 27 7.60 22.76 15.02
N PRO A 28 7.76 23.76 15.92
CA PRO A 28 6.69 24.17 16.81
C PRO A 28 5.42 24.52 16.02
N PRO A 29 4.23 24.16 16.53
CA PRO A 29 2.99 24.47 15.85
C PRO A 29 2.89 25.99 15.70
N ILE A 30 2.86 26.45 14.46
CA ILE A 30 2.44 27.83 14.17
C ILE A 30 1.00 27.91 14.68
N GLN A 31 0.78 28.77 15.67
CA GLN A 31 -0.56 29.07 16.18
C GLN A 31 -1.39 29.67 15.05
N THR A 32 -2.28 28.87 14.46
CA THR A 32 -3.27 29.32 13.48
C THR A 32 -4.63 29.31 14.15
N THR A 33 -4.86 30.27 15.03
CA THR A 33 -6.18 30.50 15.62
C THR A 33 -7.18 30.83 14.51
N GLY A 34 -8.19 29.97 14.31
CA GLY A 34 -9.38 30.29 13.51
C GLY A 34 -9.63 29.49 12.22
N THR A 35 -8.93 28.38 11.97
CA THR A 35 -9.21 27.52 10.81
C THR A 35 -10.29 26.46 11.11
N LEU A 36 -10.96 25.97 10.06
CA LEU A 36 -11.92 24.85 10.14
C LEU A 36 -11.32 23.59 10.78
N TYR A 37 -10.00 23.43 10.65
CA TYR A 37 -9.19 22.40 11.29
C TYR A 37 -9.36 22.34 12.82
N GLU A 38 -9.34 23.49 13.51
CA GLU A 38 -9.60 23.56 14.96
C GLU A 38 -11.10 23.45 15.29
N ARG A 39 -11.97 24.08 14.49
CA ARG A 39 -13.43 24.01 14.71
C ARG A 39 -13.99 22.60 14.55
N GLY A 40 -13.42 21.80 13.67
CA GLY A 40 -13.76 20.37 13.54
C GLY A 40 -13.44 19.61 14.82
N PHE A 41 -12.29 19.87 15.43
CA PHE A 41 -11.88 19.23 16.70
C PHE A 41 -12.65 19.77 17.92
N GLU A 42 -12.84 21.09 18.03
CA GLU A 42 -13.51 21.69 19.19
C GLU A 42 -15.01 21.42 19.25
N ASN A 43 -15.71 21.38 18.11
CA ASN A 43 -17.16 21.16 18.10
C ASN A 43 -17.53 19.71 18.46
N ILE A 44 -16.65 18.75 18.19
CA ILE A 44 -16.83 17.34 18.57
C ILE A 44 -16.74 17.17 20.10
N MET A 45 -15.83 17.91 20.75
CA MET A 45 -15.63 17.86 22.21
C MET A 45 -16.76 18.56 22.98
N LYS A 46 -17.33 19.64 22.41
CA LYS A 46 -18.45 20.39 23.02
C LYS A 46 -19.82 19.71 22.85
N GLN A 47 -20.02 18.91 21.80
CA GLN A 47 -21.28 18.15 21.64
C GLN A 47 -21.36 16.92 22.55
N GLN A 48 -20.24 16.25 22.86
CA GLN A 48 -20.26 15.13 23.82
C GLN A 48 -20.49 15.57 25.27
N ASN A 49 -20.11 16.79 25.64
CA ASN A 49 -20.21 17.27 27.04
C ASN A 49 -21.58 17.88 27.41
N LYS A 50 -22.49 18.11 26.45
CA LYS A 50 -23.81 18.68 26.71
C LYS A 50 -24.92 17.66 26.96
N GLU A 51 -24.66 16.37 26.77
CA GLU A 51 -25.66 15.30 26.95
C GLU A 51 -25.60 14.61 28.32
N GLN A 52 -24.78 15.10 29.26
CA GLN A 52 -24.52 14.38 30.51
C GLN A 52 -24.82 15.22 31.77
N VAL A 53 -26.07 15.67 31.96
CA VAL A 53 -26.59 15.91 33.32
C VAL A 53 -28.12 15.71 33.40
N SER A 54 -28.57 14.59 33.98
CA SER A 54 -29.79 14.53 34.82
C SER A 54 -29.72 13.33 35.80
N PRO A 55 -30.28 13.44 37.04
CA PRO A 55 -29.98 12.52 38.15
C PRO A 55 -30.87 11.25 38.21
N PRO A 56 -30.52 10.22 39.04
CA PRO A 56 -30.94 8.84 38.84
C PRO A 56 -32.10 8.35 39.74
N ALA A 57 -32.87 7.37 39.25
CA ALA A 57 -33.69 6.45 40.07
C ALA A 57 -33.79 5.04 39.41
N PRO A 58 -34.03 3.94 40.16
CA PRO A 58 -33.25 2.71 39.99
C PRO A 58 -33.95 1.49 39.35
N LYS A 59 -33.09 0.70 38.67
CA LYS A 59 -33.04 -0.78 38.48
C LYS A 59 -34.27 -1.54 37.94
N LYS A 60 -34.04 -2.24 36.81
CA LYS A 60 -34.21 -3.72 36.71
C LYS A 60 -33.32 -4.29 35.60
N MET A 61 -32.58 -5.34 35.96
CA MET A 61 -31.65 -6.10 35.11
C MET A 61 -32.42 -6.96 34.10
N ALA A 62 -32.04 -6.89 32.83
CA ALA A 62 -32.18 -7.98 31.87
C ALA A 62 -31.04 -7.88 30.84
N THR A 63 -30.29 -8.98 30.74
CA THR A 63 -29.08 -9.16 29.94
C THR A 63 -29.42 -9.22 28.45
N LEU A 64 -28.82 -8.35 27.62
CA LEU A 64 -28.79 -8.44 26.16
C LEU A 64 -27.34 -8.24 25.67
N PRO A 65 -26.86 -9.06 24.71
CA PRO A 65 -25.48 -9.03 24.28
C PRO A 65 -25.15 -7.75 23.49
N ASN A 66 -23.94 -7.27 23.75
CA ASN A 66 -23.39 -5.97 23.44
C ASN A 66 -23.06 -5.83 21.93
N GLN A 67 -23.91 -5.14 21.16
CA GLN A 67 -23.56 -4.57 19.86
C GLN A 67 -24.07 -3.13 19.79
N ASN A 68 -23.27 -2.19 20.25
CA ASN A 68 -23.43 -0.78 19.91
C ASN A 68 -22.04 -0.15 19.74
N GLN A 69 -21.36 -0.52 18.65
CA GLN A 69 -20.36 0.37 18.08
C GLN A 69 -21.14 1.48 17.37
N LYS A 70 -20.93 2.74 17.81
CA LYS A 70 -21.57 3.95 17.29
C LYS A 70 -21.56 3.93 15.75
N GLN A 71 -22.70 3.64 15.14
CA GLN A 71 -22.88 3.67 13.70
C GLN A 71 -22.65 5.11 13.21
N GLY A 72 -21.85 5.28 12.15
CA GLY A 72 -21.69 6.57 11.48
C GLY A 72 -23.04 7.12 11.01
N ARG A 73 -23.09 8.44 10.78
CA ARG A 73 -24.31 9.16 10.34
C ARG A 73 -25.03 8.52 9.14
N PHE A 74 -24.28 7.84 8.27
CA PHE A 74 -24.78 7.16 7.08
C PHE A 74 -24.54 5.65 7.20
N ARG A 75 -25.40 4.84 6.57
CA ARG A 75 -25.26 3.36 6.60
C ARG A 75 -24.20 2.86 5.62
N SER A 76 -23.91 3.65 4.59
CA SER A 76 -22.91 3.35 3.57
C SER A 76 -22.22 4.61 3.05
N LEU A 77 -21.09 4.46 2.36
CA LEU A 77 -20.44 5.59 1.70
C LEU A 77 -21.35 6.17 0.61
N GLU A 78 -22.02 5.30 -0.14
CA GLU A 78 -22.90 5.66 -1.25
C GLU A 78 -23.93 6.68 -0.80
N GLU A 79 -24.58 6.45 0.34
CA GLU A 79 -25.55 7.37 0.94
C GLU A 79 -24.90 8.71 1.31
N ALA A 80 -23.71 8.67 1.91
CA ALA A 80 -22.98 9.87 2.29
C ALA A 80 -22.56 10.71 1.08
N LEU A 81 -22.15 10.07 -0.02
CA LEU A 81 -21.83 10.74 -1.28
C LEU A 81 -23.06 11.33 -1.94
N LYS A 82 -24.22 10.67 -1.90
CA LYS A 82 -25.48 11.27 -2.41
C LYS A 82 -25.87 12.52 -1.64
N ALA A 83 -25.62 12.55 -0.34
CA ALA A 83 -25.88 13.69 0.52
C ALA A 83 -24.81 14.80 0.43
N LEU A 84 -23.73 14.60 -0.34
CA LEU A 84 -22.64 15.57 -0.46
C LEU A 84 -23.03 16.71 -1.43
N ASP A 85 -23.14 17.91 -0.88
CA ASP A 85 -23.30 19.12 -1.68
C ASP A 85 -21.94 19.62 -2.21
N VAL A 86 -21.69 19.35 -3.49
CA VAL A 86 -20.46 19.71 -4.20
C VAL A 86 -20.33 21.23 -4.35
N ALA A 87 -21.44 21.97 -4.47
CA ALA A 87 -21.40 23.43 -4.58
C ALA A 87 -21.05 24.07 -3.23
N ALA A 88 -21.59 23.54 -2.13
CA ALA A 88 -21.21 23.97 -0.79
C ALA A 88 -19.74 23.67 -0.49
N LEU A 89 -19.22 22.51 -0.93
CA LEU A 89 -17.79 22.19 -0.84
C LEU A 89 -16.95 23.23 -1.59
N GLN A 90 -17.30 23.56 -2.83
CA GLN A 90 -16.57 24.57 -3.62
C GLN A 90 -16.54 25.91 -2.89
N LYS A 91 -17.68 26.38 -2.37
CA LYS A 91 -17.79 27.65 -1.65
C LYS A 91 -16.91 27.69 -0.41
N GLU A 92 -16.84 26.60 0.36
CA GLU A 92 -16.00 26.54 1.55
C GLU A 92 -14.51 26.55 1.19
N LEU A 93 -14.13 25.88 0.10
CA LEU A 93 -12.75 25.90 -0.40
C LEU A 93 -12.36 27.27 -0.96
N ASP A 94 -13.24 27.96 -1.68
CA ASP A 94 -13.00 29.32 -2.17
C ASP A 94 -12.77 30.30 -1.01
N LYS A 95 -13.54 30.14 0.08
CA LYS A 95 -13.33 30.88 1.32
C LYS A 95 -11.98 30.57 1.97
N SER A 96 -11.60 29.29 2.07
CA SER A 96 -10.28 28.90 2.58
C SER A 96 -9.14 29.47 1.71
N GLN A 97 -9.29 29.43 0.38
CA GLN A 97 -8.32 29.98 -0.57
C GLN A 97 -8.16 31.51 -0.46
N SER A 98 -9.27 32.24 -0.28
CA SER A 98 -9.24 33.69 -0.10
C SER A 98 -8.66 34.11 1.24
N MET A 99 -8.97 33.39 2.33
CA MET A 99 -8.43 33.69 3.66
C MET A 99 -6.95 33.31 3.79
N PHE A 100 -6.50 32.27 3.11
CA PHE A 100 -5.15 31.71 3.25
C PHE A 100 -4.41 31.62 1.92
N SER A 101 -4.43 32.69 1.12
CA SER A 101 -3.91 32.73 -0.27
C SER A 101 -2.44 32.28 -0.43
N GLY A 102 -1.62 32.38 0.61
CA GLY A 102 -0.22 31.95 0.61
C GLY A 102 0.06 30.56 1.20
N ASN A 103 -0.95 29.80 1.64
CA ASN A 103 -0.74 28.54 2.35
C ASN A 103 -1.56 27.37 1.78
N PRO A 104 -1.09 26.73 0.69
CA PRO A 104 -1.82 25.65 0.03
C PRO A 104 -2.07 24.42 0.92
N SER A 105 -1.23 24.19 1.93
CA SER A 105 -1.41 23.12 2.90
C SER A 105 -2.69 23.25 3.70
N ILE A 106 -3.15 24.48 3.98
CA ILE A 106 -4.39 24.72 4.72
C ILE A 106 -5.59 24.29 3.87
N TRP A 107 -5.62 24.67 2.59
CA TRP A 107 -6.76 24.33 1.71
C TRP A 107 -6.91 22.82 1.53
N LEU A 108 -5.78 22.11 1.41
CA LEU A 108 -5.76 20.65 1.29
C LEU A 108 -6.26 19.98 2.58
N LYS A 109 -5.85 20.49 3.75
CA LYS A 109 -6.33 20.00 5.05
C LYS A 109 -7.81 20.29 5.28
N ASP A 110 -8.29 21.45 4.85
CA ASP A 110 -9.70 21.83 4.93
C ASP A 110 -10.55 20.93 4.02
N LEU A 111 -10.07 20.61 2.81
CA LEU A 111 -10.71 19.62 1.92
C LEU A 111 -10.84 18.26 2.63
N ALA A 112 -9.74 17.71 3.15
CA ALA A 112 -9.77 16.40 3.80
C ALA A 112 -10.69 16.39 5.03
N SER A 113 -10.62 17.44 5.85
CA SER A 113 -11.46 17.62 7.04
C SER A 113 -12.94 17.72 6.69
N TYR A 114 -13.29 18.50 5.67
CA TYR A 114 -14.66 18.63 5.20
C TYR A 114 -15.21 17.29 4.72
N LEU A 115 -14.42 16.55 3.94
CA LEU A 115 -14.81 15.24 3.44
C LEU A 115 -14.97 14.23 4.59
N ASN A 116 -14.07 14.18 5.57
CA ASN A 116 -14.24 13.32 6.75
C ASN A 116 -15.51 13.67 7.53
N TYR A 117 -15.80 14.96 7.68
CA TYR A 117 -16.99 15.42 8.40
C TYR A 117 -18.30 15.07 7.68
N LYS A 118 -18.33 15.20 6.34
CA LYS A 118 -19.53 14.90 5.55
C LYS A 118 -19.70 13.42 5.26
N LEU A 119 -18.60 12.68 5.09
CA LEU A 119 -18.61 11.26 4.77
C LEU A 119 -18.50 10.42 6.06
N GLN A 120 -19.46 10.57 6.97
CA GLN A 120 -19.52 9.77 8.20
C GLN A 120 -20.25 8.44 7.95
N ALA A 121 -19.58 7.51 7.28
CA ALA A 121 -20.05 6.15 7.05
C ALA A 121 -19.13 5.14 7.76
N PRO A 122 -19.61 3.92 8.08
CA PRO A 122 -18.78 2.86 8.64
C PRO A 122 -17.45 2.72 7.88
N LEU A 123 -16.36 2.56 8.64
CA LEU A 123 -15.05 2.37 8.05
C LEU A 123 -14.98 0.97 7.46
N SER A 124 -14.97 0.88 6.13
CA SER A 124 -14.47 -0.31 5.47
C SER A 124 -12.98 -0.41 5.74
N GLU A 125 -12.55 -1.47 6.43
CA GLU A 125 -11.13 -1.77 6.59
C GLU A 125 -10.44 -1.79 5.21
N PRO A 126 -9.19 -1.32 5.09
CA PRO A 126 -8.42 -1.41 3.86
C PRO A 126 -7.98 -2.85 3.57
N THR A 127 -8.88 -3.82 3.72
CA THR A 127 -8.69 -5.17 3.21
C THR A 127 -9.13 -5.14 1.75
N LEU A 128 -8.15 -5.13 0.83
CA LEU A 128 -8.40 -5.25 -0.61
C LEU A 128 -9.40 -6.38 -0.91
N SER A 129 -9.40 -7.46 -0.12
CA SER A 129 -10.21 -8.66 -0.32
C SER A 129 -11.73 -8.45 -0.34
N GLN A 130 -12.28 -7.38 0.26
CA GLN A 130 -13.75 -7.23 0.35
C GLN A 130 -14.34 -6.21 -0.62
N HIS A 131 -13.54 -5.33 -1.22
CA HIS A 131 -14.06 -4.24 -2.05
C HIS A 131 -13.48 -4.26 -3.46
N THR A 132 -14.40 -4.23 -4.42
CA THR A 132 -14.17 -3.77 -5.79
C THR A 132 -13.46 -2.43 -5.75
N HIS A 133 -12.66 -2.17 -6.77
CA HIS A 133 -11.42 -1.45 -6.60
C HIS A 133 -11.51 0.05 -6.34
N ASP A 134 -12.68 0.60 -6.09
CA ASP A 134 -12.86 2.00 -6.36
C ASP A 134 -13.84 2.66 -5.39
N TYR A 135 -13.27 3.17 -4.32
CA TYR A 135 -13.93 4.07 -3.37
C TYR A 135 -14.29 5.46 -3.97
N LEU A 136 -14.28 5.61 -5.30
CA LEU A 136 -14.83 6.77 -6.03
C LEU A 136 -14.96 6.51 -7.55
N TYR A 137 -14.30 5.50 -8.10
CA TYR A 137 -14.24 5.22 -9.54
C TYR A 137 -15.10 4.01 -10.02
N SER A 138 -15.61 3.12 -9.15
CA SER A 138 -16.53 1.99 -9.46
C SER A 138 -17.92 2.24 -8.91
N LEU A 139 -18.20 3.44 -8.42
CA LEU A 139 -19.54 3.85 -8.04
C LEU A 139 -20.30 4.18 -9.32
N VAL A 140 -20.61 3.11 -10.08
CA VAL A 140 -21.27 3.11 -11.39
C VAL A 140 -22.79 3.14 -11.21
N SER A 141 -23.31 4.05 -10.40
CA SER A 141 -24.71 4.46 -10.58
C SER A 141 -24.72 5.77 -11.36
N ARG A 142 -25.60 5.87 -12.38
CA ARG A 142 -25.74 7.10 -13.18
C ARG A 142 -25.95 8.35 -12.32
N GLU A 143 -26.60 8.18 -11.17
CA GLU A 143 -26.89 9.21 -10.18
C GLU A 143 -25.62 9.73 -9.47
N LEU A 144 -24.71 8.85 -9.06
CA LEU A 144 -23.46 9.23 -8.38
C LEU A 144 -22.39 9.78 -9.34
N SER A 145 -22.44 9.39 -10.62
CA SER A 145 -21.46 9.80 -11.63
C SER A 145 -21.30 11.33 -11.72
N GLY A 146 -22.40 12.09 -11.62
CA GLY A 146 -22.37 13.55 -11.63
C GLY A 146 -21.63 14.13 -10.42
N ILE A 147 -21.97 13.68 -9.21
CA ILE A 147 -21.38 14.11 -7.94
C ILE A 147 -19.89 13.75 -7.90
N ILE A 148 -19.55 12.51 -8.27
CA ILE A 148 -18.18 12.00 -8.35
C ILE A 148 -17.34 12.82 -9.33
N ARG A 149 -17.87 13.11 -10.52
CA ARG A 149 -17.18 13.93 -11.52
C ARG A 149 -16.97 15.35 -11.01
N GLY A 150 -17.98 15.96 -10.39
CA GLY A 150 -17.88 17.28 -9.76
C GLY A 150 -16.79 17.31 -8.68
N LEU A 151 -16.86 16.38 -7.72
CA LEU A 151 -15.87 16.24 -6.65
C LEU A 151 -14.45 16.04 -7.21
N ARG A 152 -14.28 15.16 -8.21
CA ARG A 152 -12.99 14.98 -8.90
C ARG A 152 -12.49 16.28 -9.54
N GLY A 153 -13.37 17.07 -10.15
CA GLY A 153 -13.04 18.37 -10.72
C GLY A 153 -12.49 19.34 -9.68
N ILE A 154 -13.20 19.48 -8.55
CA ILE A 154 -12.79 20.32 -7.42
C ILE A 154 -11.44 19.89 -6.89
N ILE A 155 -11.28 18.59 -6.59
CA ILE A 155 -10.04 18.05 -6.02
C ILE A 155 -8.88 18.28 -6.99
N ARG A 156 -9.04 17.95 -8.28
CA ARG A 156 -7.99 18.18 -9.28
C ARG A 156 -7.60 19.64 -9.40
N GLY A 157 -8.59 20.55 -9.44
CA GLY A 157 -8.34 21.99 -9.48
C GLY A 157 -7.56 22.48 -8.25
N LEU A 158 -7.89 21.96 -7.07
CA LEU A 158 -7.17 22.29 -5.84
C LEU A 158 -5.74 21.75 -5.82
N LEU A 159 -5.56 20.48 -6.21
CA LEU A 159 -4.25 19.83 -6.26
C LEU A 159 -3.31 20.52 -7.26
N ALA A 160 -3.83 21.00 -8.39
CA ALA A 160 -3.06 21.77 -9.37
C ALA A 160 -2.54 23.09 -8.78
N LYS A 161 -3.39 23.82 -8.04
CA LYS A 161 -3.01 25.06 -7.34
C LYS A 161 -2.02 24.81 -6.19
N ALA A 162 -2.04 23.61 -5.59
CA ALA A 162 -1.24 23.24 -4.44
C ALA A 162 -0.06 22.30 -4.79
N ALA A 163 0.41 22.32 -6.04
CA ALA A 163 1.36 21.35 -6.58
C ALA A 163 2.65 21.19 -5.76
N GLY A 164 3.14 22.25 -5.11
CA GLY A 164 4.35 22.26 -4.29
C GLY A 164 4.17 21.69 -2.87
N SER A 165 2.94 21.44 -2.42
CA SER A 165 2.64 20.95 -1.06
C SER A 165 2.12 19.51 -1.05
N LEU A 166 2.05 18.85 -2.21
CA LEU A 166 1.39 17.55 -2.35
C LEU A 166 2.12 16.41 -1.61
N GLU A 167 3.46 16.41 -1.59
CA GLU A 167 4.23 15.39 -0.86
C GLU A 167 4.00 15.48 0.65
N LEU A 168 4.09 16.69 1.21
CA LEU A 168 3.81 16.95 2.61
C LEU A 168 2.36 16.64 2.99
N PHE A 169 1.41 16.93 2.09
CA PHE A 169 0.01 16.62 2.31
C PHE A 169 -0.27 15.12 2.22
N PHE A 170 0.38 14.39 1.31
CA PHE A 170 0.31 12.94 1.25
C PHE A 170 0.81 12.30 2.56
N ASP A 171 1.98 12.73 3.04
CA ASP A 171 2.54 12.31 4.33
C ASP A 171 1.55 12.62 5.46
N HIS A 172 1.01 13.85 5.51
CA HIS A 172 0.03 14.24 6.52
C HIS A 172 -1.21 13.32 6.52
N CYS A 173 -1.77 13.02 5.34
CA CYS A 173 -2.92 12.12 5.23
C CYS A 173 -2.59 10.72 5.79
N LEU A 174 -1.45 10.15 5.36
CA LEU A 174 -1.03 8.82 5.80
C LEU A 174 -0.78 8.78 7.32
N PHE A 175 0.03 9.69 7.85
CA PHE A 175 0.35 9.70 9.27
C PHE A 175 -0.88 9.96 10.14
N THR A 176 -1.82 10.80 9.68
CA THR A 176 -3.08 11.02 10.40
C THR A 176 -3.93 9.76 10.42
N MET A 177 -4.05 9.05 9.29
CA MET A 177 -4.74 7.75 9.24
C MET A 177 -4.10 6.69 10.15
N LEU A 178 -2.80 6.78 10.42
CA LEU A 178 -2.11 5.88 11.36
C LEU A 178 -2.28 6.27 12.83
N GLN A 179 -2.65 7.52 13.14
CA GLN A 179 -2.79 8.03 14.49
C GLN A 179 -4.23 8.02 14.99
N VAL A 180 -5.19 8.42 14.15
CA VAL A 180 -6.61 8.55 14.51
C VAL A 180 -7.20 7.28 15.12
N PRO A 181 -6.92 6.06 14.62
CA PRO A 181 -7.46 4.83 15.21
C PRO A 181 -7.06 4.61 16.69
N ASP A 182 -5.94 5.18 17.14
CA ASP A 182 -5.49 5.08 18.53
C ASP A 182 -6.13 6.13 19.45
N LYS A 183 -6.48 7.30 18.89
CA LYS A 183 -6.94 8.46 19.67
C LYS A 183 -8.46 8.57 19.73
N THR A 184 -9.12 8.31 18.60
CA THR A 184 -10.55 8.55 18.39
C THR A 184 -11.15 7.41 17.56
N PRO A 185 -11.38 6.23 18.17
CA PRO A 185 -11.97 5.11 17.46
C PRO A 185 -13.38 5.47 16.93
N GLY A 186 -13.60 5.27 15.64
CA GLY A 186 -14.87 5.56 14.95
C GLY A 186 -14.90 6.87 14.15
N GLU A 187 -13.83 7.66 14.15
CA GLU A 187 -13.72 8.83 13.27
C GLU A 187 -13.59 8.42 11.80
N SER A 188 -14.29 9.13 10.90
CA SER A 188 -14.21 8.86 9.47
C SER A 188 -12.85 9.25 8.90
N LEU A 189 -12.26 8.36 8.10
CA LEU A 189 -10.99 8.56 7.41
C LEU A 189 -11.17 8.69 5.89
N HIS A 190 -12.41 8.81 5.42
CA HIS A 190 -12.75 8.75 4.01
C HIS A 190 -12.18 9.92 3.21
N GLY A 191 -12.16 11.13 3.77
CA GLY A 191 -11.52 12.30 3.18
C GLY A 191 -10.03 12.12 2.93
N TYR A 192 -9.29 11.57 3.88
CA TYR A 192 -7.86 11.27 3.71
C TYR A 192 -7.62 10.22 2.62
N ARG A 193 -8.44 9.17 2.59
CA ARG A 193 -8.37 8.12 1.55
C ARG A 193 -8.60 8.70 0.17
N ILE A 194 -9.63 9.52 0.01
CA ILE A 194 -9.98 10.19 -1.25
C ILE A 194 -8.85 11.11 -1.70
N CYS A 195 -8.26 11.88 -0.79
CA CYS A 195 -7.13 12.75 -1.08
C CYS A 195 -5.90 11.94 -1.55
N ILE A 196 -5.52 10.88 -0.84
CA ILE A 196 -4.41 9.99 -1.24
C ILE A 196 -4.64 9.43 -2.65
N GLN A 197 -5.84 8.93 -2.92
CA GLN A 197 -6.19 8.41 -4.24
C GLN A 197 -6.07 9.48 -5.32
N ALA A 198 -6.62 10.67 -5.10
CA ALA A 198 -6.57 11.75 -6.07
C ALA A 198 -5.13 12.22 -6.34
N ILE A 199 -4.29 12.34 -5.30
CA ILE A 199 -2.89 12.71 -5.42
C ILE A 199 -2.13 11.68 -6.25
N LEU A 200 -2.26 10.39 -5.92
CA LEU A 200 -1.48 9.33 -6.56
C LEU A 200 -2.00 8.94 -7.95
N GLN A 201 -3.24 9.32 -8.28
CA GLN A 201 -3.76 9.27 -9.64
C GLN A 201 -3.10 10.30 -10.56
N ASP A 202 -2.73 11.47 -10.04
CA ASP A 202 -2.08 12.54 -10.81
C ASP A 202 -0.55 12.45 -10.76
N LYS A 203 0.01 12.24 -9.56
CA LYS A 203 1.45 12.19 -9.27
C LYS A 203 1.84 10.90 -8.52
N PRO A 204 1.82 9.73 -9.19
CA PRO A 204 2.11 8.44 -8.56
C PRO A 204 3.53 8.35 -7.97
N LYS A 205 4.48 9.12 -8.50
CA LYS A 205 5.87 9.18 -8.01
C LYS A 205 6.00 9.63 -6.56
N ILE A 206 5.02 10.37 -6.01
CA ILE A 206 5.04 10.80 -4.61
C ILE A 206 5.13 9.60 -3.66
N ALA A 207 4.43 8.50 -3.96
CA ALA A 207 4.47 7.30 -3.14
C ALA A 207 5.82 6.55 -3.21
N THR A 208 6.57 6.72 -4.30
CA THR A 208 7.78 5.92 -4.58
C THR A 208 9.07 6.72 -4.49
N ALA A 209 9.00 8.04 -4.31
CA ALA A 209 10.15 8.92 -4.17
C ALA A 209 11.02 8.54 -2.96
N ASN A 210 10.42 8.04 -1.88
CA ASN A 210 11.13 7.59 -0.68
C ASN A 210 10.54 6.30 -0.11
N LEU A 211 10.68 5.19 -0.84
CA LEU A 211 10.22 3.87 -0.37
C LEU A 211 10.94 3.40 0.89
N GLY A 212 12.21 3.80 1.09
CA GLY A 212 12.99 3.44 2.28
C GLY A 212 12.32 3.92 3.57
N LYS A 213 11.96 5.21 3.64
CA LYS A 213 11.20 5.80 4.75
C LYS A 213 9.92 5.03 5.05
N PHE A 214 9.14 4.69 4.04
CA PHE A 214 7.87 3.99 4.26
C PHE A 214 8.06 2.52 4.65
N LEU A 215 9.13 1.86 4.18
CA LEU A 215 9.47 0.51 4.60
C LEU A 215 9.88 0.48 6.08
N GLU A 216 10.65 1.46 6.54
CA GLU A 216 10.99 1.63 7.96
C GLU A 216 9.74 1.89 8.80
N LEU A 217 8.85 2.78 8.34
CA LEU A 217 7.57 3.03 8.99
C LEU A 217 6.73 1.75 9.10
N LEU A 218 6.66 0.95 8.04
CA LEU A 218 5.96 -0.32 8.05
C LEU A 218 6.58 -1.28 9.06
N ARG A 219 7.92 -1.41 9.06
CA ARG A 219 8.67 -2.23 10.02
C ARG A 219 8.37 -1.83 11.47
N SER A 220 8.29 -0.53 11.76
CA SER A 220 7.95 -0.01 13.10
C SER A 220 6.54 -0.38 13.57
N HIS A 221 5.65 -0.74 12.65
CA HIS A 221 4.26 -1.11 12.91
C HIS A 221 3.94 -2.58 12.64
N GLN A 222 4.95 -3.46 12.49
CA GLN A 222 4.74 -4.88 12.16
C GLN A 222 3.86 -5.64 13.15
N SER A 223 3.88 -5.27 14.43
CA SER A 223 3.01 -5.85 15.45
C SER A 223 1.53 -5.42 15.33
N ARG A 224 1.22 -4.47 14.44
CA ARG A 224 -0.10 -3.87 14.27
C ARG A 224 -0.56 -4.00 12.81
N PRO A 225 -1.14 -5.16 12.41
CA PRO A 225 -1.47 -5.44 11.02
C PRO A 225 -2.33 -4.37 10.33
N ALA A 226 -3.33 -3.81 11.01
CA ALA A 226 -4.20 -2.75 10.44
C ALA A 226 -3.41 -1.50 10.00
N LYS A 227 -2.37 -1.12 10.75
CA LYS A 227 -1.48 0.00 10.38
C LYS A 227 -0.61 -0.34 9.18
N CYS A 228 -0.04 -1.55 9.16
CA CYS A 228 0.72 -2.03 8.00
C CYS A 228 -0.14 -2.07 6.73
N LEU A 229 -1.36 -2.59 6.83
CA LEU A 229 -2.31 -2.63 5.71
C LEU A 229 -2.67 -1.22 5.23
N THR A 230 -2.81 -0.24 6.14
CA THR A 230 -3.04 1.16 5.78
C THR A 230 -1.87 1.75 4.98
N ILE A 231 -0.63 1.49 5.39
CA ILE A 231 0.58 1.92 4.66
C ILE A 231 0.63 1.26 3.28
N MET A 232 0.47 -0.07 3.22
CA MET A 232 0.47 -0.83 1.97
C MET A 232 -0.63 -0.35 1.01
N TRP A 233 -1.82 -0.04 1.53
CA TRP A 233 -2.93 0.50 0.76
C TRP A 233 -2.67 1.89 0.22
N ALA A 234 -2.13 2.80 1.04
CA ALA A 234 -1.86 4.17 0.63
C ALA A 234 -0.82 4.19 -0.50
N LEU A 235 0.31 3.50 -0.32
CA LEU A 235 1.38 3.43 -1.33
C LEU A 235 0.91 2.68 -2.58
N GLY A 236 0.13 1.62 -2.38
CA GLY A 236 -0.43 0.82 -3.47
C GLY A 236 -1.23 1.64 -4.48
N GLN A 237 -1.83 2.77 -4.07
CA GLN A 237 -2.62 3.60 -4.97
C GLN A 237 -1.85 4.08 -6.21
N ALA A 238 -0.53 4.27 -6.10
CA ALA A 238 0.31 4.68 -7.23
C ALA A 238 0.28 3.67 -8.39
N GLY A 239 0.09 2.39 -8.08
CA GLY A 239 0.03 1.32 -9.08
C GLY A 239 -1.20 1.36 -9.98
N PHE A 240 -2.31 1.95 -9.54
CA PHE A 240 -3.51 2.03 -10.37
C PHE A 240 -3.36 3.03 -11.52
N ALA A 241 -2.58 4.10 -11.33
CA ALA A 241 -2.30 5.06 -12.37
C ALA A 241 -1.06 4.69 -13.21
N ASN A 242 -0.08 4.01 -12.61
CA ASN A 242 1.19 3.75 -13.27
C ASN A 242 1.77 2.37 -12.86
N LEU A 243 1.89 1.47 -13.83
CA LEU A 243 2.46 0.13 -13.64
C LEU A 243 3.88 0.17 -13.04
N THR A 244 4.75 1.04 -13.55
CA THR A 244 6.14 1.16 -13.08
C THR A 244 6.19 1.51 -11.60
N GLU A 245 5.41 2.50 -11.17
CA GLU A 245 5.36 2.89 -9.76
C GLU A 245 4.69 1.81 -8.89
N GLY A 246 3.64 1.15 -9.39
CA GLY A 246 3.02 0.01 -8.72
C GLY A 246 3.98 -1.16 -8.50
N LEU A 247 4.81 -1.48 -9.50
CA LEU A 247 5.84 -2.50 -9.37
C LEU A 247 6.92 -2.10 -8.35
N LYS A 248 7.34 -0.82 -8.30
CA LYS A 248 8.26 -0.36 -7.25
C LYS A 248 7.67 -0.53 -5.86
N VAL A 249 6.38 -0.22 -5.65
CA VAL A 249 5.70 -0.45 -4.36
C VAL A 249 5.61 -1.95 -4.06
N ARG A 250 5.23 -2.78 -5.04
CA ARG A 250 5.13 -4.23 -4.87
C ARG A 250 6.45 -4.86 -4.45
N LEU A 251 7.56 -4.46 -5.08
CA LEU A 251 8.89 -5.00 -4.83
C LEU A 251 9.53 -4.39 -3.57
N GLY A 252 9.39 -3.08 -3.36
CA GLY A 252 10.03 -2.36 -2.26
C GLY A 252 9.29 -2.43 -0.92
N ILE A 253 7.97 -2.59 -0.93
CA ILE A 253 7.14 -2.56 0.30
C ILE A 253 6.47 -3.90 0.57
N MET A 254 5.86 -4.53 -0.44
CA MET A 254 5.02 -5.71 -0.22
C MET A 254 5.79 -7.03 -0.29
N LEU A 255 6.86 -7.12 -1.09
CA LEU A 255 7.70 -8.31 -1.14
C LEU A 255 8.39 -8.60 0.21
N PRO A 256 8.97 -7.60 0.93
CA PRO A 256 9.60 -7.84 2.24
C PRO A 256 8.65 -8.38 3.31
N VAL A 257 7.34 -8.20 3.15
CA VAL A 257 6.32 -8.66 4.11
C VAL A 257 5.47 -9.81 3.61
N LEU A 258 5.80 -10.36 2.44
CA LEU A 258 5.06 -11.47 1.84
C LEU A 258 5.04 -12.71 2.74
N GLY A 259 6.04 -12.86 3.62
CA GLY A 259 6.09 -13.96 4.59
C GLY A 259 5.24 -13.76 5.85
N ILE A 260 4.66 -12.57 6.06
CA ILE A 260 3.88 -12.26 7.26
C ILE A 260 2.42 -12.64 7.00
N LYS A 261 1.91 -13.66 7.70
CA LYS A 261 0.55 -14.23 7.48
C LYS A 261 -0.58 -13.20 7.49
N SER A 262 -0.49 -12.16 8.32
CA SER A 262 -1.51 -11.11 8.42
C SER A 262 -1.46 -10.08 7.28
N LEU A 263 -0.37 -10.03 6.51
CA LEU A 263 -0.14 -9.04 5.44
C LEU A 263 -0.07 -9.69 4.05
N SER A 264 0.30 -10.96 3.98
CA SER A 264 0.46 -11.71 2.73
C SER A 264 -0.80 -11.78 1.86
N PRO A 265 -2.04 -11.87 2.38
CA PRO A 265 -3.24 -11.84 1.53
C PRO A 265 -3.35 -10.53 0.75
N PHE A 266 -3.05 -9.40 1.41
CA PHE A 266 -3.07 -8.09 0.77
C PHE A 266 -2.00 -7.97 -0.30
N ALA A 267 -0.77 -8.41 -0.01
CA ALA A 267 0.37 -8.32 -0.94
C ALA A 267 0.13 -9.10 -2.26
N ILE A 268 -0.51 -10.27 -2.17
CA ILE A 268 -0.84 -11.10 -3.33
C ILE A 268 -2.03 -10.52 -4.08
N THR A 269 -3.10 -10.15 -3.37
CA THR A 269 -4.29 -9.52 -3.95
C THR A 269 -3.90 -8.24 -4.70
N TYR A 270 -3.04 -7.40 -4.13
CA TYR A 270 -2.55 -6.20 -4.80
C TYR A 270 -1.84 -6.51 -6.13
N LEU A 271 -1.00 -7.54 -6.16
CA LEU A 271 -0.28 -7.92 -7.37
C LEU A 271 -1.24 -8.38 -8.47
N ASP A 272 -2.20 -9.23 -8.13
CA ASP A 272 -3.23 -9.68 -9.07
C ASP A 272 -3.94 -8.47 -9.70
N ARG A 273 -4.40 -7.55 -8.86
CA ARG A 273 -5.11 -6.33 -9.27
C ARG A 273 -4.25 -5.39 -10.10
N LEU A 274 -2.99 -5.18 -9.72
CA LEU A 274 -2.04 -4.38 -10.48
C LEU A 274 -1.87 -4.93 -11.90
N LEU A 275 -1.72 -6.25 -12.01
CA LEU A 275 -1.58 -6.93 -13.29
C LEU A 275 -2.90 -6.87 -14.08
N LEU A 276 -4.06 -7.05 -13.44
CA LEU A 276 -5.36 -6.95 -14.12
C LEU A 276 -5.60 -5.55 -14.71
N MET A 277 -5.25 -4.49 -13.98
CA MET A 277 -5.42 -3.10 -14.42
C MET A 277 -4.46 -2.69 -15.54
N HIS A 278 -3.31 -3.34 -15.65
CA HIS A 278 -2.31 -3.08 -16.69
C HIS A 278 -2.12 -4.30 -17.59
N PRO A 279 -2.99 -4.51 -18.60
CA PRO A 279 -2.86 -5.63 -19.52
C PRO A 279 -1.57 -5.56 -20.36
N ILE A 280 -1.14 -4.34 -20.70
CA ILE A 280 0.10 -4.08 -21.45
C ILE A 280 1.25 -3.90 -20.46
N LEU A 281 2.08 -4.94 -20.35
CA LEU A 281 3.17 -5.02 -19.37
C LEU A 281 4.49 -4.36 -19.80
N THR A 282 4.56 -3.78 -20.99
CA THR A 282 5.80 -3.28 -21.60
C THR A 282 6.54 -2.25 -20.73
N LYS A 283 5.80 -1.38 -20.03
CA LYS A 283 6.37 -0.38 -19.11
C LYS A 283 6.97 -0.96 -17.83
N GLY A 284 6.69 -2.23 -17.53
CA GLY A 284 7.24 -2.96 -16.38
C GLY A 284 8.40 -3.90 -16.74
N PHE A 285 8.78 -3.98 -18.02
CA PHE A 285 9.85 -4.88 -18.46
C PHE A 285 11.19 -4.51 -17.83
N GLY A 286 11.91 -5.52 -17.33
CA GLY A 286 13.23 -5.35 -16.72
C GLY A 286 13.21 -4.76 -15.31
N MET A 287 12.02 -4.47 -14.76
CA MET A 287 11.90 -3.98 -13.38
C MET A 287 12.05 -5.07 -12.33
N ILE A 288 11.78 -6.32 -12.69
CA ILE A 288 11.91 -7.48 -11.79
C ILE A 288 13.26 -8.14 -12.06
N GLY A 289 14.26 -7.82 -11.24
CA GLY A 289 15.58 -8.45 -11.31
C GLY A 289 15.61 -9.85 -10.67
N PRO A 290 16.73 -10.59 -10.78
CA PRO A 290 16.88 -11.89 -10.12
C PRO A 290 16.57 -11.86 -8.62
N LYS A 291 17.05 -10.81 -7.93
CA LYS A 291 16.84 -10.60 -6.48
C LYS A 291 15.36 -10.51 -6.08
N ASP A 292 14.50 -10.09 -7.00
CA ASP A 292 13.07 -9.91 -6.76
C ASP A 292 12.27 -11.10 -7.30
N PHE A 293 12.70 -11.66 -8.44
CA PHE A 293 12.06 -12.75 -9.14
C PHE A 293 12.16 -14.08 -8.38
N PHE A 294 13.34 -14.43 -7.89
CA PHE A 294 13.57 -15.73 -7.28
C PHE A 294 12.88 -15.93 -5.93
N PRO A 295 12.82 -14.94 -5.02
CA PRO A 295 11.97 -15.06 -3.84
C PRO A 295 10.50 -15.32 -4.19
N LEU A 296 9.98 -14.72 -5.28
CA LEU A 296 8.61 -14.96 -5.75
C LEU A 296 8.43 -16.40 -6.26
N LEU A 297 9.41 -16.92 -6.99
CA LEU A 297 9.43 -18.33 -7.40
C LEU A 297 9.43 -19.26 -6.17
N ASP A 298 10.27 -18.96 -5.19
CA ASP A 298 10.38 -19.76 -3.96
C ASP A 298 9.05 -19.76 -3.19
N PHE A 299 8.40 -18.60 -3.04
CA PHE A 299 7.06 -18.50 -2.43
C PHE A 299 5.95 -19.18 -3.24
N ALA A 300 6.05 -19.21 -4.57
CA ALA A 300 5.06 -19.85 -5.42
C ALA A 300 5.15 -21.38 -5.31
N TYR A 301 6.36 -21.95 -5.33
CA TYR A 301 6.49 -23.40 -5.52
C TYR A 301 7.12 -24.16 -4.36
N MET A 302 7.92 -23.53 -3.50
CA MET A 302 8.59 -24.29 -2.44
C MET A 302 7.59 -24.73 -1.37
N PRO A 303 7.64 -26.00 -0.92
CA PRO A 303 6.83 -26.47 0.17
C PRO A 303 7.29 -25.84 1.49
N ASN A 304 6.41 -25.81 2.49
CA ASN A 304 6.69 -25.28 3.84
C ASN A 304 7.11 -23.81 3.89
N ASN A 305 6.72 -23.00 2.90
CA ASN A 305 6.84 -21.57 3.00
C ASN A 305 5.76 -20.99 3.95
N SER A 306 5.86 -19.70 4.26
CA SER A 306 4.98 -19.04 5.23
C SER A 306 3.59 -18.68 4.70
N LEU A 307 3.31 -18.88 3.40
CA LEU A 307 2.00 -18.67 2.79
C LEU A 307 1.04 -19.84 3.10
N THR A 308 -0.25 -19.54 3.10
CA THR A 308 -1.27 -20.60 3.09
C THR A 308 -1.34 -21.25 1.71
N PRO A 309 -1.78 -22.52 1.60
CA PRO A 309 -1.90 -23.19 0.30
C PRO A 309 -2.73 -22.42 -0.73
N SER A 310 -3.82 -21.79 -0.29
CA SER A 310 -4.66 -20.94 -1.15
C SER A 310 -3.94 -19.72 -1.73
N LEU A 311 -3.15 -19.03 -0.90
CA LEU A 311 -2.37 -17.86 -1.31
C LEU A 311 -1.21 -18.26 -2.23
N GLN A 312 -0.60 -19.41 -1.95
CA GLN A 312 0.43 -19.99 -2.79
C GLN A 312 -0.10 -20.31 -4.20
N GLU A 313 -1.28 -20.95 -4.28
CA GLU A 313 -1.94 -21.23 -5.55
C GLU A 313 -2.27 -19.94 -6.33
N GLN A 314 -2.78 -18.90 -5.66
CA GLN A 314 -2.99 -17.59 -6.28
C GLN A 314 -1.68 -17.01 -6.83
N LEU A 315 -0.58 -17.10 -6.09
CA LEU A 315 0.72 -16.61 -6.57
C LEU A 315 1.23 -17.41 -7.78
N CYS A 316 1.02 -18.73 -7.80
CA CYS A 316 1.31 -19.58 -8.97
C CYS A 316 0.56 -19.12 -10.21
N GLN A 317 -0.73 -18.77 -10.09
CA GLN A 317 -1.53 -18.27 -11.22
C GLN A 317 -1.00 -16.94 -11.78
N LEU A 318 -0.41 -16.09 -10.93
CA LEU A 318 0.19 -14.81 -11.34
C LEU A 318 1.59 -14.96 -11.93
N TYR A 319 2.27 -16.06 -11.61
CA TYR A 319 3.67 -16.30 -11.96
C TYR A 319 3.98 -16.19 -13.48
N PRO A 320 3.15 -16.70 -14.42
CA PRO A 320 3.39 -16.52 -15.86
C PRO A 320 3.53 -15.05 -16.27
N ARG A 321 2.75 -14.15 -15.66
CA ARG A 321 2.81 -12.70 -15.96
C ARG A 321 4.06 -12.06 -15.36
N LEU A 322 4.52 -12.55 -14.21
CA LEU A 322 5.79 -12.13 -13.59
C LEU A 322 6.99 -12.55 -14.45
N LYS A 323 6.96 -13.74 -15.05
CA LYS A 323 7.98 -14.18 -16.02
C LYS A 323 8.06 -13.23 -17.21
N VAL A 324 6.91 -12.81 -17.73
CA VAL A 324 6.86 -11.84 -18.83
C VAL A 324 7.53 -10.52 -18.45
N LEU A 325 7.26 -9.99 -17.25
CA LEU A 325 7.90 -8.78 -16.73
C LEU A 325 9.41 -8.90 -16.55
N ALA A 326 9.90 -10.07 -16.12
CA ALA A 326 11.32 -10.33 -15.92
C ALA A 326 12.09 -10.50 -17.25
N PHE A 327 11.55 -11.30 -18.20
CA PHE A 327 12.33 -11.76 -19.35
C PHE A 327 12.06 -11.02 -20.67
N ARG A 328 10.87 -10.42 -20.86
CA ARG A 328 10.50 -9.80 -22.16
C ARG A 328 11.15 -8.45 -22.44
N ALA A 329 12.00 -7.94 -21.54
CA ALA A 329 12.80 -6.75 -21.83
C ALA A 329 13.78 -7.01 -22.98
N LYS A 330 14.56 -8.11 -22.87
CA LYS A 330 15.57 -8.61 -23.83
C LYS A 330 15.97 -10.04 -23.44
N PRO A 331 15.28 -11.10 -23.91
CA PRO A 331 15.51 -12.47 -23.41
C PRO A 331 16.96 -12.93 -23.61
N ASP A 332 17.55 -12.66 -24.78
CA ASP A 332 18.90 -13.14 -25.13
C ASP A 332 19.99 -12.48 -24.26
N SER A 333 19.78 -11.25 -23.83
CA SER A 333 20.75 -10.50 -23.03
C SER A 333 20.46 -10.50 -21.53
N THR A 334 19.35 -11.05 -21.05
CA THR A 334 19.04 -11.08 -19.60
C THR A 334 19.10 -12.47 -19.01
N LEU A 335 18.78 -13.52 -19.78
CA LEU A 335 18.72 -14.90 -19.27
C LEU A 335 20.02 -15.37 -18.60
N HIS A 336 21.18 -14.98 -19.13
CA HIS A 336 22.48 -15.31 -18.53
C HIS A 336 22.62 -14.81 -17.09
N THR A 337 21.98 -13.69 -16.75
CA THR A 337 21.98 -13.11 -15.39
C THR A 337 21.13 -13.91 -14.39
N TYR A 338 20.10 -14.61 -14.87
CA TYR A 338 19.21 -15.43 -14.04
C TYR A 338 19.70 -16.88 -13.95
N PHE A 339 20.48 -17.32 -14.94
CA PHE A 339 20.94 -18.71 -15.08
C PHE A 339 21.64 -19.27 -13.83
N PRO A 340 22.59 -18.58 -13.17
CA PRO A 340 23.21 -19.11 -11.95
C PRO A 340 22.21 -19.36 -10.83
N SER A 341 21.21 -18.49 -10.70
CA SER A 341 20.17 -18.59 -9.67
C SER A 341 19.10 -19.64 -9.99
N PHE A 342 18.90 -19.97 -11.28
CA PHE A 342 18.11 -21.11 -11.71
C PHE A 342 18.83 -22.43 -11.39
N LEU A 343 20.13 -22.53 -11.70
CA LEU A 343 20.96 -23.70 -11.37
C LEU A 343 20.99 -23.98 -9.88
N SER A 344 21.17 -22.95 -9.05
CA SER A 344 21.22 -23.11 -7.60
C SER A 344 19.92 -23.68 -7.00
N ARG A 345 18.80 -23.59 -7.73
CA ARG A 345 17.47 -24.07 -7.33
C ARG A 345 17.07 -25.38 -7.98
N ALA A 346 17.84 -25.87 -8.95
CA ALA A 346 17.63 -27.16 -9.60
C ALA A 346 18.15 -28.31 -8.71
N THR A 347 17.66 -28.38 -7.48
CA THR A 347 18.04 -29.42 -6.52
C THR A 347 17.19 -30.69 -6.72
N PRO A 348 17.65 -31.86 -6.23
CA PRO A 348 16.87 -33.10 -6.28
C PRO A 348 15.48 -32.97 -5.63
N SER A 349 15.39 -32.19 -4.53
CA SER A 349 14.17 -31.91 -3.76
C SER A 349 13.25 -30.86 -4.40
N CYS A 350 13.61 -30.30 -5.56
CA CYS A 350 12.78 -29.32 -6.24
C CYS A 350 11.44 -29.95 -6.72
N PRO A 351 10.29 -29.31 -6.44
CA PRO A 351 8.97 -29.78 -6.86
C PRO A 351 8.86 -29.96 -8.37
N PRO A 352 8.07 -30.93 -8.86
CA PRO A 352 7.93 -31.21 -10.30
C PRO A 352 7.47 -29.99 -11.11
N GLU A 353 6.52 -29.22 -10.58
CA GLU A 353 6.00 -28.01 -11.25
C GLU A 353 7.05 -26.91 -11.35
N MET A 354 7.86 -26.73 -10.29
CA MET A 354 9.00 -25.82 -10.32
C MET A 354 10.04 -26.29 -11.33
N LYS A 355 10.36 -27.59 -11.39
CA LYS A 355 11.30 -28.15 -12.37
C LYS A 355 10.90 -27.82 -13.81
N LYS A 356 9.61 -27.93 -14.17
CA LYS A 356 9.11 -27.53 -15.51
C LYS A 356 9.43 -26.06 -15.81
N ASP A 357 9.19 -25.19 -14.84
CA ASP A 357 9.46 -23.75 -14.96
C ASP A 357 10.96 -23.41 -14.97
N LEU A 358 11.80 -24.19 -14.27
CA LEU A 358 13.26 -24.05 -14.28
C LEU A 358 13.84 -24.49 -15.64
N LEU A 359 13.34 -25.59 -16.22
CA LEU A 359 13.87 -26.21 -17.44
C LEU A 359 13.61 -25.39 -18.72
N PHE A 360 12.55 -24.57 -18.76
CA PHE A 360 12.23 -23.73 -19.92
C PHE A 360 13.35 -22.71 -20.25
N PRO A 361 13.89 -21.94 -19.29
CA PRO A 361 15.11 -21.13 -19.49
C PRO A 361 16.35 -21.91 -19.93
N PHE A 362 16.56 -23.14 -19.42
CA PHE A 362 17.70 -23.98 -19.80
C PHE A 362 17.66 -24.37 -21.28
N LEU A 363 16.48 -24.78 -21.77
CA LEU A 363 16.28 -25.12 -23.18
C LEU A 363 16.47 -23.91 -24.09
N VAL A 364 15.92 -22.74 -23.72
CA VAL A 364 16.08 -21.51 -24.51
C VAL A 364 17.55 -21.06 -24.56
N THR A 365 18.27 -21.13 -23.43
CA THR A 365 19.70 -20.77 -23.38
C THR A 365 20.57 -21.77 -24.16
N ALA A 366 20.26 -23.07 -24.08
CA ALA A 366 20.94 -24.11 -24.84
C ALA A 366 20.70 -23.97 -26.36
N LEU A 367 19.49 -23.60 -26.77
CA LEU A 367 19.16 -23.33 -28.18
C LEU A 367 19.84 -22.05 -28.69
N ALA A 368 19.81 -20.96 -27.92
CA ALA A 368 20.48 -19.71 -28.29
C ALA A 368 22.01 -19.85 -28.39
N THR A 369 22.62 -20.71 -27.55
CA THR A 369 24.06 -21.04 -27.65
C THR A 369 24.38 -22.02 -28.78
N ALA A 370 23.43 -22.85 -29.21
CA ALA A 370 23.57 -23.73 -30.37
C ALA A 370 23.46 -22.97 -31.69
N GLU A 371 22.59 -21.97 -31.79
CA GLU A 371 22.47 -21.10 -32.98
C GLU A 371 23.68 -20.16 -33.16
N GLY A 372 24.37 -19.80 -32.07
CA GLY A 372 25.59 -18.98 -32.11
C GLY A 372 26.88 -19.74 -32.41
N LYS A 373 26.86 -21.08 -32.38
CA LYS A 373 27.98 -21.92 -32.81
C LYS A 373 27.61 -22.53 -34.15
N GLY A 374 28.05 -21.89 -35.24
CA GLY A 374 28.00 -22.48 -36.57
C GLY A 374 28.49 -23.94 -36.50
N LEU A 375 27.71 -24.84 -37.11
CA LEU A 375 28.06 -26.25 -37.27
C LEU A 375 29.53 -26.35 -37.67
N PRO A 376 30.34 -27.23 -37.07
CA PRO A 376 31.66 -27.51 -37.61
C PRO A 376 31.46 -28.09 -39.01
N GLU A 377 31.93 -27.38 -40.03
CA GLU A 377 32.04 -27.93 -41.38
C GLU A 377 32.86 -29.22 -41.29
N ALA A 378 32.24 -30.34 -41.69
CA ALA A 378 32.93 -31.59 -41.88
C ALA A 378 33.98 -31.39 -42.99
N PRO A 379 35.24 -31.84 -42.80
CA PRO A 379 36.24 -31.71 -43.84
C PRO A 379 35.86 -32.62 -45.00
N LEU A 380 35.47 -32.03 -46.13
CA LEU A 380 35.42 -32.69 -47.43
C LEU A 380 36.84 -33.14 -47.78
N GLY A 381 37.08 -34.44 -47.67
CA GLY A 381 38.31 -35.06 -48.14
C GLY A 381 38.45 -34.90 -49.65
N ASN A 382 39.42 -34.12 -50.08
CA ASN A 382 39.89 -34.10 -51.46
C ASN A 382 40.71 -35.37 -51.73
N SER A 383 40.07 -36.40 -52.27
CA SER A 383 40.73 -37.51 -52.94
C SER A 383 40.96 -37.14 -54.42
N SER A 384 42.08 -36.48 -54.69
CA SER A 384 42.60 -36.31 -56.05
C SER A 384 43.36 -37.57 -56.45
N LEU A 385 42.67 -38.46 -57.17
CA LEU A 385 43.29 -39.47 -58.02
C LEU A 385 44.04 -38.77 -59.16
N THR A 386 45.35 -38.98 -59.27
CA THR A 386 46.02 -38.94 -60.58
C THR A 386 46.95 -40.14 -60.71
N SER A 387 46.67 -40.90 -61.77
CA SER A 387 47.37 -42.06 -62.28
C SER A 387 48.54 -41.59 -63.14
N THR A 388 49.75 -42.12 -62.92
CA THR A 388 50.52 -42.93 -63.90
C THR A 388 51.79 -43.46 -63.26
#